data_AF-A0A3N5U3D1-F1
#
_entry.id   AF-A0A3N5U3D1-F1
#
_cell.length_a   1.000
_cell.length_b   1.000
_cell.length_c   1.000
_cell.angle_alpha   90.00
_cell.angle_beta   90.00
_cell.angle_gamma   90.00
#
_symmetry.space_group_name_H-M   'P 1'
#
loop_
_entity.id
_entity.type
_entity.pdbx_description
1 polymer ?
#
loop_
_entity_poly.entity_id
_entity_poly.type
_entity_poly.pdbx_seq_one_letter_code
_entity_poly.pdbx_strand_id
1 'polypeptide(L)'
;MEEGKKRLGASPNTTGSFQFNRMELAGSLGDLGTLLPLAVGMIMVNALNPVGIFFCVGLFYIFSGIYFRVTSPVEPMKVISGYAIATGITATQVQASCLWIFVLLIVLGATGLINVIGRSIPKAVIRGIQL
;
A
#
# COMPACT_ATOMS: atom_id res chain seq x y z
N MET A 1 -44.38 23.54 22.25
CA MET A 1 -43.17 22.73 22.54
C MET A 1 -43.02 21.78 21.36
N GLU A 2 -42.52 22.35 20.27
CA GLU A 2 -41.19 22.01 19.70
C GLU A 2 -41.31 20.73 18.85
N GLU A 3 -41.61 20.87 17.56
CA GLU A 3 -40.62 21.16 16.49
C GLU A 3 -39.41 20.24 16.54
N GLY A 4 -39.12 19.58 15.41
CA GLY A 4 -37.79 19.00 15.22
C GLY A 4 -37.69 17.73 14.38
N LYS A 5 -38.80 17.18 13.86
CA LYS A 5 -38.76 16.12 12.84
C LYS A 5 -38.39 16.72 11.47
N LYS A 6 -37.14 17.21 11.35
CA LYS A 6 -36.60 17.70 10.07
C LYS A 6 -36.15 16.49 9.25
N ARG A 7 -37.03 16.18 8.31
CA ARG A 7 -36.86 15.24 7.20
C ARG A 7 -35.60 15.55 6.39
N LEU A 8 -34.91 14.47 6.00
CA LEU A 8 -34.36 14.21 4.67
C LEU A 8 -33.55 15.34 4.01
N GLY A 9 -32.23 15.23 4.15
CA GLY A 9 -31.28 15.59 3.10
C GLY A 9 -30.67 14.32 2.53
N ALA A 10 -31.48 13.49 1.87
CA ALA A 10 -30.92 12.53 0.93
C ALA A 10 -30.32 13.34 -0.23
N SER A 11 -28.99 13.36 -0.35
CA SER A 11 -28.38 13.75 -1.62
C SER A 11 -28.36 12.51 -2.52
N PRO A 12 -29.01 12.56 -3.69
CA PRO A 12 -29.16 11.43 -4.59
C PRO A 12 -27.86 11.19 -5.36
N ASN A 13 -27.49 9.92 -5.51
CA ASN A 13 -26.59 9.37 -6.52
C ASN A 13 -25.37 10.23 -6.94
N THR A 14 -24.19 9.80 -6.51
CA THR A 14 -23.05 9.77 -7.44
C THR A 14 -22.35 8.44 -7.29
N THR A 15 -22.68 7.54 -8.21
CA THR A 15 -21.84 6.42 -8.59
C THR A 15 -20.38 6.87 -8.70
N GLY A 16 -19.51 6.43 -7.78
CA GLY A 16 -18.06 6.38 -7.93
C GLY A 16 -17.34 7.59 -8.54
N SER A 17 -17.57 8.82 -8.07
CA SER A 17 -16.79 9.98 -8.52
C SER A 17 -15.57 10.22 -7.61
N PHE A 18 -14.38 10.30 -8.22
CA PHE A 18 -13.18 10.80 -7.54
C PHE A 18 -13.41 12.25 -7.13
N GLN A 19 -13.50 12.53 -5.83
CA GLN A 19 -13.67 13.89 -5.34
C GLN A 19 -12.30 14.55 -5.18
N PHE A 20 -11.88 15.37 -6.14
CA PHE A 20 -10.62 16.12 -6.05
C PHE A 20 -10.75 17.28 -5.04
N ASN A 21 -10.70 16.98 -3.75
CA ASN A 21 -10.69 17.97 -2.66
C ASN A 21 -9.27 18.18 -2.11
N ARG A 22 -9.01 19.32 -1.47
CA ARG A 22 -7.73 19.62 -0.80
C ARG A 22 -7.30 18.52 0.18
N MET A 23 -8.25 17.84 0.80
CA MET A 23 -7.98 16.72 1.70
C MET A 23 -7.45 15.48 0.98
N GLU A 24 -7.95 15.18 -0.23
CA GLU A 24 -7.44 14.08 -1.07
C GLU A 24 -6.05 14.41 -1.62
N LEU A 25 -5.82 15.68 -1.96
CA LEU A 25 -4.52 16.18 -2.39
C LEU A 25 -3.49 16.12 -1.25
N ALA A 26 -3.86 16.54 -0.05
CA ALA A 26 -3.01 16.40 1.14
C ALA A 26 -2.77 14.93 1.52
N GLY A 27 -3.82 14.09 1.41
CA GLY A 27 -3.75 12.66 1.71
C GLY A 27 -2.86 11.88 0.74
N SER A 28 -2.95 12.17 -0.56
CA SER A 28 -2.10 11.54 -1.60
C SER A 28 -0.62 11.84 -1.41
N LEU A 29 -0.27 13.04 -0.92
CA LEU A 29 1.10 13.42 -0.61
C LEU A 29 1.58 12.88 0.74
N GLY A 30 0.68 12.47 1.63
CA GLY A 30 1.01 11.98 2.96
C GLY A 30 1.93 10.75 2.94
N ASP A 31 1.70 9.83 2.00
CA ASP A 31 2.50 8.60 1.90
C ASP A 31 3.92 8.88 1.38
N LEU A 32 4.06 9.88 0.50
CA LEU A 32 5.34 10.30 -0.08
C LEU A 32 6.35 10.76 0.98
N GLY A 33 5.88 11.34 2.09
CA GLY A 33 6.74 11.79 3.20
C GLY A 33 7.58 10.66 3.81
N THR A 34 7.10 9.42 3.74
CA THR A 34 7.83 8.23 4.20
C THR A 34 8.49 7.47 3.06
N LEU A 35 7.89 7.51 1.87
CA LEU A 35 8.40 6.83 0.69
C LEU A 35 9.71 7.44 0.19
N LEU A 36 9.83 8.77 0.17
CA LEU A 36 11.02 9.45 -0.32
C LEU A 36 12.28 9.11 0.51
N PRO A 37 12.27 9.21 1.85
CA PRO A 37 13.43 8.78 2.66
C PRO A 37 13.81 7.31 2.46
N LEU A 38 12.81 6.41 2.40
CA LEU A 38 13.05 4.99 2.17
C LEU A 38 13.64 4.72 0.78
N ALA A 39 13.11 5.36 -0.26
CA ALA A 39 13.61 5.22 -1.62
C ALA A 39 15.06 5.72 -1.72
N VAL A 40 15.37 6.87 -1.12
CA VAL A 40 16.74 7.40 -1.07
C VAL A 40 17.67 6.43 -0.32
N GLY A 41 17.25 5.88 0.83
CA GLY A 41 18.02 4.88 1.56
C GLY A 41 18.30 3.63 0.71
N MET A 42 17.29 3.15 -0.01
CA MET A 42 17.41 2.01 -0.92
C MET A 42 18.36 2.27 -2.10
N ILE A 43 18.35 3.48 -2.66
CA ILE A 43 19.26 3.88 -3.75
C ILE A 43 20.70 3.98 -3.23
N MET A 44 20.89 4.65 -2.09
CA MET A 44 22.22 4.93 -1.54
C MET A 44 22.90 3.68 -0.97
N VAL A 45 22.14 2.82 -0.29
CA VAL A 45 22.70 1.65 0.42
C VAL A 45 22.67 0.39 -0.44
N ASN A 46 21.57 0.13 -1.15
CA ASN A 46 21.40 -1.10 -1.92
C ASN A 46 21.71 -0.94 -3.42
N ALA A 47 22.16 0.27 -3.84
CA ALA A 47 22.52 0.61 -5.21
C ALA A 47 21.40 0.34 -6.25
N LEU A 48 20.14 0.48 -5.83
CA LEU A 48 18.99 0.28 -6.72
C LEU A 48 18.85 1.42 -7.72
N ASN A 49 18.37 1.08 -8.93
CA ASN A 49 18.13 2.08 -9.97
C ASN A 49 16.97 3.01 -9.57
N PRO A 50 17.19 4.32 -9.45
CA PRO A 50 16.17 5.27 -9.03
C PRO A 50 14.98 5.33 -10.01
N VAL A 51 15.25 5.25 -11.31
CA VAL A 51 14.20 5.26 -12.35
C VAL A 51 13.30 4.05 -12.18
N GLY A 52 13.89 2.87 -11.96
CA GLY A 52 13.14 1.63 -11.75
C GLY A 52 12.25 1.68 -10.51
N ILE A 53 12.76 2.19 -9.39
CA ILE A 53 11.97 2.32 -8.15
C ILE A 53 10.78 3.26 -8.35
N PHE A 54 11.00 4.49 -8.81
CA PHE A 54 9.93 5.46 -8.95
C PHE A 54 8.92 5.06 -10.02
N PHE A 55 9.37 4.45 -11.10
CA PHE A 55 8.49 3.93 -12.14
C PHE A 55 7.57 2.82 -11.61
N CYS A 56 8.13 1.82 -10.92
CA CYS A 56 7.34 0.73 -10.33
C CYS A 56 6.37 1.22 -9.25
N VAL A 57 6.81 2.15 -8.40
CA VAL A 57 5.97 2.77 -7.36
C VAL A 57 4.80 3.54 -7.97
N GLY A 58 5.07 4.41 -8.96
CA GLY A 58 4.02 5.18 -9.63
C GLY A 58 3.00 4.29 -10.32
N LEU A 59 3.48 3.25 -11.02
CA LEU A 59 2.64 2.25 -11.67
C LEU A 59 1.79 1.48 -10.64
N PHE A 60 2.37 1.09 -9.49
CA PHE A 60 1.63 0.45 -8.40
C PHE A 60 0.55 1.36 -7.80
N TYR A 61 0.81 2.65 -7.59
CA TYR A 61 -0.21 3.59 -7.11
C TYR A 61 -1.36 3.77 -8.10
N ILE A 62 -1.08 3.82 -9.40
CA ILE A 62 -2.12 3.89 -10.43
C ILE A 62 -3.00 2.64 -10.38
N PHE A 63 -2.39 1.45 -10.41
CA PHE A 63 -3.17 0.20 -10.38
C PHE A 63 -3.95 0.01 -9.08
N SER A 64 -3.32 0.26 -7.93
CA SER A 64 -3.98 0.13 -6.63
C SER A 64 -5.09 1.16 -6.44
N GLY A 65 -4.90 2.40 -6.91
CA GLY A 65 -5.91 3.45 -6.89
C GLY A 65 -7.13 3.11 -7.74
N ILE A 66 -6.94 2.49 -8.93
CA ILE A 66 -8.05 2.05 -9.79
C ILE A 66 -8.76 0.84 -9.18
N TYR A 67 -8.02 -0.16 -8.69
CA TYR A 67 -8.58 -1.44 -8.24
C TYR A 67 -9.23 -1.35 -6.85
N PHE A 68 -8.52 -0.80 -5.86
CA PHE A 68 -8.99 -0.75 -4.48
C PHE A 68 -9.78 0.52 -4.13
N ARG A 69 -9.65 1.59 -4.94
CA ARG A 69 -10.25 2.92 -4.69
C ARG A 69 -9.88 3.57 -3.35
N VAL A 70 -8.98 2.96 -2.60
CA VAL A 70 -8.43 3.43 -1.32
C VAL A 70 -6.94 3.09 -1.29
N THR A 71 -6.16 3.79 -0.48
CA THR A 71 -4.75 3.44 -0.26
C THR A 71 -4.67 2.05 0.39
N SER A 72 -3.97 1.13 -0.26
CA SER A 72 -3.68 -0.17 0.34
C SER A 72 -2.72 0.03 1.52
N PRO A 73 -2.90 -0.68 2.65
CA PRO A 73 -1.96 -0.59 3.77
C PRO A 73 -0.57 -1.10 3.34
N VAL A 74 0.33 -0.16 3.05
CA VAL A 74 1.72 -0.41 2.59
C VAL A 74 2.72 -0.51 3.73
N GLU A 75 2.27 -0.40 4.98
CA GLU A 75 3.14 -0.35 6.16
C GLU A 75 4.05 -1.59 6.31
N PRO A 76 3.56 -2.84 6.14
CA PRO A 76 4.45 -4.02 6.17
C PRO A 76 5.50 -3.99 5.05
N MET A 77 5.16 -3.43 3.90
CA MET A 77 6.06 -3.33 2.75
C MET A 77 7.20 -2.33 3.00
N LYS A 78 6.93 -1.27 3.77
CA LYS A 78 7.96 -0.31 4.20
C LYS A 78 8.95 -0.93 5.18
N VAL A 79 8.49 -1.78 6.10
CA VAL A 79 9.35 -2.50 7.05
C VAL A 79 10.36 -3.38 6.32
N ILE A 80 9.94 -4.09 5.27
CA ILE A 80 10.83 -4.91 4.44
C ILE A 80 11.92 -4.05 3.79
N SER A 81 11.56 -2.85 3.32
CA SER A 81 12.52 -1.90 2.74
C SER A 81 13.52 -1.40 3.79
N GLY A 82 13.05 -1.09 5.00
CA GLY A 82 13.90 -0.71 6.12
C GLY A 82 14.88 -1.83 6.53
N TYR A 83 14.40 -3.07 6.57
CA TYR A 83 15.25 -4.25 6.82
C TYR A 83 16.32 -4.43 5.73
N ALA A 84 15.95 -4.27 4.46
CA ALA A 84 16.90 -4.36 3.35
C ALA A 84 17.99 -3.28 3.43
N ILE A 85 17.62 -2.04 3.79
CA ILE A 85 18.59 -0.97 4.06
C ILE A 85 19.50 -1.34 5.24
N ALA A 86 18.94 -1.84 6.34
CA ALA A 86 19.73 -2.19 7.53
C ALA A 86 20.73 -3.34 7.28
N THR A 87 20.42 -4.22 6.35
CA THR A 87 21.24 -5.41 6.03
C THR A 87 22.13 -5.24 4.80
N GLY A 88 21.96 -4.16 4.02
CA GLY A 88 22.79 -3.86 2.85
C GLY A 88 22.67 -4.91 1.74
N ILE A 89 21.47 -5.44 1.52
CA ILE A 89 21.22 -6.49 0.53
C ILE A 89 21.43 -5.92 -0.89
N THR A 90 22.13 -6.69 -1.73
CA THR A 90 22.41 -6.25 -3.11
C THR A 90 21.15 -6.09 -3.96
N ALA A 91 21.15 -5.14 -4.90
CA ALA A 91 20.04 -4.89 -5.82
C ALA A 91 19.51 -6.16 -6.53
N THR A 92 20.41 -7.06 -6.94
CA THR A 92 20.05 -8.30 -7.63
C THR A 92 19.30 -9.27 -6.73
N GLN A 93 19.69 -9.37 -5.45
CA GLN A 93 18.98 -10.19 -4.45
C GLN A 93 17.59 -9.62 -4.14
N VAL A 94 17.46 -8.29 -4.07
CA VAL A 94 16.15 -7.64 -3.91
C VAL A 94 15.24 -7.97 -5.09
N GLN A 95 15.74 -7.82 -6.32
CA GLN A 95 14.98 -8.14 -7.54
C GLN A 95 14.57 -9.62 -7.62
N ALA A 96 15.48 -10.54 -7.29
CA ALA A 96 15.17 -11.96 -7.25
C ALA A 96 14.09 -12.28 -6.20
N SER A 97 14.19 -11.69 -5.01
CA SER A 97 13.19 -11.86 -3.94
C SER A 97 11.82 -11.33 -4.37
N CYS A 98 11.76 -10.17 -5.04
CA CYS A 98 10.52 -9.63 -5.59
C CYS A 98 9.87 -10.58 -6.60
N LEU A 99 10.66 -11.18 -7.51
CA LEU A 99 10.15 -12.14 -8.49
C LEU A 99 9.60 -13.39 -7.80
N TRP A 100 10.31 -13.93 -6.81
CA TRP A 100 9.84 -15.07 -6.02
C TRP A 100 8.52 -14.78 -5.31
N ILE A 101 8.43 -13.63 -4.63
CA ILE A 101 7.21 -13.21 -3.93
C ILE A 101 6.06 -13.01 -4.91
N PHE A 102 6.31 -12.39 -6.07
CA PHE A 102 5.29 -12.20 -7.11
C PHE A 102 4.70 -13.53 -7.59
N VAL A 103 5.56 -14.50 -7.92
CA VAL A 103 5.11 -15.84 -8.34
C VAL A 103 4.35 -16.54 -7.22
N LEU A 104 4.87 -16.50 -5.98
CA LEU A 104 4.21 -17.09 -4.82
C LEU A 104 2.82 -16.51 -4.60
N LEU A 105 2.68 -15.18 -4.64
CA LEU A 105 1.40 -14.51 -4.42
C LEU A 105 0.41 -14.77 -5.54
N ILE A 106 0.86 -14.87 -6.80
CA ILE A 106 -0.02 -15.28 -7.91
C ILE A 106 -0.55 -16.69 -7.68
N VAL A 107 0.31 -17.64 -7.31
CA VAL A 107 -0.10 -19.03 -7.06
C VAL A 107 -1.07 -19.10 -5.86
N LEU A 108 -0.74 -18.44 -4.74
CA LEU A 108 -1.59 -18.42 -3.55
C LEU A 108 -2.93 -17.70 -3.79
N GLY A 109 -2.91 -16.62 -4.56
CA GLY A 109 -4.10 -15.87 -4.95
C GLY A 109 -5.00 -16.66 -5.89
N ALA A 110 -4.44 -17.28 -6.93
CA ALA A 110 -5.18 -18.08 -7.90
C ALA A 110 -5.79 -19.35 -7.28
N THR A 111 -5.12 -19.95 -6.30
CA THR A 111 -5.60 -21.15 -5.59
C THR A 111 -6.59 -20.83 -4.45
N GLY A 112 -6.74 -19.56 -4.06
CA GLY A 112 -7.57 -19.15 -2.93
C GLY A 112 -7.02 -19.56 -1.56
N LEU A 113 -5.81 -20.14 -1.49
CA LEU A 113 -5.19 -20.62 -0.26
C LEU A 113 -4.93 -19.49 0.74
N ILE A 114 -4.78 -18.25 0.25
CA ILE A 114 -4.65 -17.04 1.05
C ILE A 114 -5.78 -16.88 2.08
N ASN A 115 -7.01 -17.28 1.74
CA ASN A 115 -8.17 -17.16 2.63
C ASN A 115 -8.16 -18.20 3.75
N VAL A 116 -7.59 -19.38 3.50
CA VAL A 116 -7.48 -20.45 4.50
C VAL A 116 -6.44 -20.06 5.55
N ILE A 117 -5.27 -19.61 5.10
CA ILE A 117 -4.18 -19.18 5.98
C ILE A 117 -4.61 -17.96 6.80
N GLY A 118 -5.28 -16.99 6.17
CA GLY A 118 -5.76 -15.78 6.86
C GLY A 118 -6.71 -16.05 8.03
N ARG A 119 -7.51 -17.14 7.98
CA ARG A 119 -8.40 -17.53 9.08
C ARG A 119 -7.66 -18.07 10.30
N SER A 120 -6.45 -18.60 10.12
CA SER A 120 -5.63 -19.14 11.19
C SER A 120 -4.81 -18.08 11.94
N ILE A 121 -4.67 -16.87 11.39
CA ILE A 121 -3.84 -15.82 11.98
C ILE A 121 -4.63 -15.04 13.04
N PRO A 122 -4.19 -15.01 14.31
CA PRO A 122 -4.86 -14.25 15.36
C PRO A 122 -4.75 -12.74 15.11
N LYS A 123 -5.82 -12.00 15.43
CA LYS A 123 -5.84 -10.52 15.32
C LYS A 123 -4.73 -9.84 16.14
N ALA A 124 -4.27 -10.46 17.22
CA ALA A 124 -3.17 -9.96 18.05
C ALA A 124 -1.85 -9.88 17.27
N VAL A 125 -1.56 -10.86 16.39
CA VAL A 125 -0.33 -10.88 15.58
C VAL A 125 -0.38 -9.78 14.52
N ILE A 126 -1.55 -9.59 13.88
CA ILE A 126 -1.75 -8.55 12.88
C ILE A 126 -1.50 -7.16 13.49
N ARG A 127 -2.10 -6.90 14.67
CA ARG A 127 -1.89 -5.64 15.38
C ARG A 127 -0.45 -5.48 15.88
N GLY A 128 0.21 -6.56 16.30
CA GLY A 128 1.61 -6.52 16.72
C GLY A 128 2.58 -6.17 15.59
N ILE A 129 2.24 -6.49 14.34
CA ILE A 129 3.02 -6.12 13.15
C ILE A 129 2.74 -4.69 12.67
N GLN A 130 1.58 -4.12 13.03
CA GLN A 130 1.12 -2.78 12.64
C GLN A 130 1.45 -1.69 13.69
N LEU A 131 1.97 -2.08 14.87
CA LEU A 131 2.42 -1.17 15.93
C LEU A 131 3.91 -0.87 15.79
#